data_AF-A0A953RMG1-F1
#
_entry.id   AF-A0A953RMG1-F1
#
_cell.length_a   1.000
_cell.length_b   1.000
_cell.length_c   1.000
_cell.angle_alpha   90.00
_cell.angle_beta   90.00
_cell.angle_gamma   90.00
#
_symmetry.space_group_name_H-M   'P 1'
#
loop_
_entity.id
_entity.type
_entity.pdbx_description
1 polymer ?
#
loop_
_entity_poly.entity_id
_entity_poly.type
_entity_poly.pdbx_seq_one_letter_code
_entity_poly.pdbx_strand_id
1 'polypeptide(L)'
;MSASHFLLRSGLVLAAVLLIMPLRAQQVPLQALVTPSTTILKDGRPVTFALHGFIEFKTLADVFPYIDSQKQRWKNDLDDAARQRLASELLRRGIESRVVSMIDERPLEALVTHTSGELRQALARVKEPVPPGYSEAFLAVQEKWKHSLNCWSAAPSIPARVLSNWYPMEEGIVLYGSTYDSTEHFWQAVKYHPDTTIAQLTELLGVLEHRDWGPWLERLDGNPELYLPNAYAVEFLRHNLAPERIAWFRGELTAHGLRPADHARLMQQRGAAALRFSAFEEKVLWGDLADLFHLVYNFSTPGDPIRKTLADRHFDAVYLGERKMGFISQDFRSLMLEIWRVKYLQMPRFREVISSIPMEIKLSHFLNDGDSPDIPIPIYIEYLNQIRDLARRPM
;
A
#
# COMPACT_ATOMS: atom_id res chain seq x y z
N MET A 1 62.11 13.63 -6.11
CA MET A 1 60.72 13.29 -5.77
C MET A 1 59.92 14.58 -5.73
N SER A 2 59.05 14.79 -6.73
CA SER A 2 58.42 16.08 -7.01
C SER A 2 57.14 16.30 -6.18
N ALA A 3 56.95 17.53 -5.69
CA ALA A 3 55.80 18.02 -4.93
C ALA A 3 54.45 17.82 -5.65
N SER A 4 54.45 17.55 -6.95
CA SER A 4 53.26 17.30 -7.77
C SER A 4 52.53 16.00 -7.42
N HIS A 5 53.21 14.99 -6.86
CA HIS A 5 52.57 13.73 -6.47
C HIS A 5 51.85 13.79 -5.13
N PHE A 6 52.16 14.78 -4.28
CA PHE A 6 51.52 14.92 -2.98
C PHE A 6 50.13 15.57 -3.11
N LEU A 7 50.02 16.62 -3.94
CA LEU A 7 48.76 17.33 -4.17
C LEU A 7 47.68 16.47 -4.85
N LEU A 8 48.04 15.58 -5.77
CA LEU A 8 47.08 14.66 -6.40
C LEU A 8 46.55 13.59 -5.43
N ARG A 9 47.36 13.12 -4.48
CA ARG A 9 46.93 12.15 -3.46
C ARG A 9 46.07 12.80 -2.38
N SER A 10 46.36 14.05 -2.01
CA SER A 10 45.54 14.81 -1.05
C SER A 10 44.15 15.16 -1.59
N GLY A 11 44.02 15.47 -2.88
CA GLY A 11 42.72 15.75 -3.53
C GLY A 11 41.81 14.54 -3.66
N LEU A 12 42.37 13.35 -3.94
CA LEU A 12 41.61 12.09 -4.03
C LEU A 12 41.13 11.59 -2.67
N VAL A 13 41.92 11.80 -1.60
CA VAL A 13 41.51 11.46 -0.23
C VAL A 13 40.40 12.40 0.25
N LEU A 14 40.42 13.69 -0.10
CA LEU A 14 39.35 14.63 0.26
C LEU A 14 38.03 14.33 -0.47
N ALA A 15 38.10 13.92 -1.74
CA ALA A 15 36.92 13.48 -2.51
C ALA A 15 36.34 12.16 -1.96
N ALA A 16 37.20 11.21 -1.55
CA ALA A 16 36.75 9.96 -0.92
C ALA A 16 36.16 10.20 0.48
N VAL A 17 36.70 11.12 1.27
CA VAL A 17 36.15 11.47 2.60
C VAL A 17 34.82 12.23 2.50
N LEU A 18 34.60 13.02 1.45
CA LEU A 18 33.30 13.64 1.17
C LEU A 18 32.24 12.63 0.68
N LEU A 19 32.66 11.53 0.05
CA LEU A 19 31.78 10.42 -0.36
C LEU A 19 31.54 9.38 0.76
N ILE A 20 32.29 9.44 1.87
CA ILE A 20 32.17 8.56 3.04
C ILE A 20 31.64 9.33 4.26
N MET A 21 31.17 10.57 4.09
CA MET A 21 30.29 11.18 5.10
C MET A 21 29.10 10.22 5.24
N PRO A 22 28.88 9.58 6.41
CA PRO A 22 27.61 8.92 6.62
C PRO A 22 26.59 10.03 6.40
N LEU A 23 25.66 9.82 5.46
CA LEU A 23 24.43 10.60 5.40
C LEU A 23 23.88 10.56 6.83
N ARG A 24 24.16 11.61 7.61
CA ARG A 24 23.67 11.71 8.97
C ARG A 24 22.18 11.66 8.80
N ALA A 25 21.55 10.61 9.32
CA ALA A 25 20.11 10.49 9.35
C ALA A 25 19.59 11.79 9.97
N GLN A 26 19.06 12.69 9.15
CA GLN A 26 18.63 13.99 9.62
C GLN A 26 17.41 13.73 10.51
N GLN A 27 17.58 13.83 11.83
CA GLN A 27 16.50 13.57 12.76
C GLN A 27 15.35 14.54 12.48
N VAL A 28 14.12 14.04 12.49
CA VAL A 28 12.91 14.86 12.35
C VAL A 28 12.56 15.39 13.75
N PRO A 29 12.66 16.70 14.02
CA PRO A 29 12.30 17.24 15.34
C PRO A 29 10.80 17.03 15.61
N LEU A 30 10.43 16.75 16.85
CA LEU A 30 9.01 16.59 17.22
C LEU A 30 8.17 17.82 16.84
N GLN A 31 8.74 19.02 16.98
CA GLN A 31 8.08 20.26 16.54
C GLN A 31 7.81 20.28 15.04
N ALA A 32 8.74 19.81 14.21
CA ALA A 32 8.57 19.73 12.76
C ALA A 32 7.47 18.71 12.39
N LEU A 33 7.36 17.63 13.16
CA LEU A 33 6.33 16.62 12.94
C LEU A 33 4.91 17.16 13.19
N VAL A 34 4.72 17.93 14.28
CA VAL A 34 3.41 18.45 14.71
C VAL A 34 3.02 19.81 14.12
N THR A 35 3.94 20.53 13.49
CA THR A 35 3.61 21.81 12.83
C THR A 35 3.00 21.52 11.45
N PRO A 36 1.73 21.91 11.20
CA PRO A 36 1.00 21.49 10.00
C PRO A 36 1.67 21.87 8.67
N SER A 37 2.23 23.07 8.57
CA SER A 37 2.89 23.59 7.37
C SER A 37 4.27 22.99 7.07
N THR A 38 4.85 22.24 8.01
CA THR A 38 6.24 21.79 7.86
C THR A 38 6.33 20.67 6.82
N THR A 39 7.21 20.86 5.85
CA THR A 39 7.63 19.81 4.91
C THR A 39 8.78 19.00 5.51
N ILE A 40 8.62 17.69 5.62
CA ILE A 40 9.69 16.79 6.05
C ILE A 40 10.53 16.44 4.82
N LEU A 41 11.87 16.48 4.94
CA LEU A 41 12.80 16.23 3.83
C LEU A 41 13.63 14.96 4.06
N LYS A 42 13.88 14.22 2.98
CA LYS A 42 14.87 13.13 2.86
C LYS A 42 15.74 13.40 1.64
N ASP A 43 17.05 13.50 1.84
CA ASP A 43 18.01 13.75 0.75
C ASP A 43 17.63 14.97 -0.12
N GLY A 44 17.13 16.02 0.52
CA GLY A 44 16.67 17.25 -0.15
C GLY A 44 15.32 17.15 -0.87
N ARG A 45 14.64 16.00 -0.82
CA ARG A 45 13.32 15.78 -1.43
C ARG A 45 12.22 15.74 -0.37
N PRO A 46 11.03 16.29 -0.63
CA PRO A 46 9.87 16.13 0.23
C PRO A 46 9.53 14.66 0.46
N VAL A 47 9.32 14.30 1.72
CA VAL A 47 8.70 13.03 2.10
C VAL A 47 7.19 13.24 1.96
N THR A 48 6.62 12.73 0.87
CA THR A 48 5.17 12.74 0.66
C THR A 48 4.49 11.68 1.52
N PHE A 49 3.22 11.89 1.78
CA PHE A 49 2.34 10.91 2.42
C PHE A 49 0.98 10.93 1.74
N ALA A 50 0.26 9.80 1.78
CA ALA A 50 -0.97 9.65 1.02
C ALA A 50 -2.16 9.24 1.89
N LEU A 51 -3.29 9.94 1.72
CA LEU A 51 -4.59 9.41 2.12
C LEU A 51 -5.07 8.42 1.07
N HIS A 52 -5.61 7.30 1.52
CA HIS A 52 -6.10 6.24 0.63
C HIS A 52 -5.06 5.77 -0.40
N GLY A 53 -3.75 5.86 -0.11
CA GLY A 53 -2.67 5.43 -0.99
C GLY A 53 -2.40 6.33 -2.21
N PHE A 54 -3.40 7.03 -2.74
CA PHE A 54 -3.30 7.80 -4.00
C PHE A 54 -3.40 9.31 -3.84
N ILE A 55 -3.98 9.81 -2.73
CA ILE A 55 -4.18 11.25 -2.53
C ILE A 55 -3.00 11.78 -1.73
N GLU A 56 -1.99 12.25 -2.45
CA GLU A 56 -0.71 12.66 -1.87
C GLU A 56 -0.69 14.09 -1.35
N PHE A 57 0.02 14.29 -0.25
CA PHE A 57 0.24 15.58 0.40
C PHE A 57 1.71 15.73 0.79
N LYS A 58 2.16 16.99 0.87
CA LYS A 58 3.50 17.34 1.36
C LYS A 58 3.46 17.80 2.82
N THR A 59 2.36 18.40 3.24
CA THR A 59 2.17 18.96 4.58
C THR A 59 0.79 18.60 5.14
N LEU A 60 0.62 18.60 6.46
CA LEU A 60 -0.72 18.39 7.04
C LEU A 60 -1.67 19.55 6.75
N ALA A 61 -1.13 20.76 6.59
CA ALA A 61 -1.93 21.91 6.20
C ALA A 61 -2.65 21.66 4.86
N ASP A 62 -2.00 20.98 3.91
CA ASP A 62 -2.60 20.63 2.61
C ASP A 62 -3.77 19.62 2.74
N VAL A 63 -3.81 18.85 3.83
CA VAL A 63 -4.87 17.86 4.09
C VAL A 63 -6.16 18.54 4.56
N PHE A 64 -6.09 19.68 5.25
CA PHE A 64 -7.27 20.29 5.86
C PHE A 64 -8.32 20.75 4.82
N PRO A 65 -7.95 21.46 3.73
CA PRO A 65 -8.90 21.77 2.65
C PRO A 65 -9.50 20.53 2.01
N TYR A 66 -8.72 19.45 1.89
CA TYR A 66 -9.25 18.18 1.39
C TYR A 66 -10.32 17.62 2.34
N ILE A 67 -10.07 17.58 3.66
CA ILE A 67 -11.07 17.17 4.65
C ILE A 67 -12.35 17.99 4.54
N ASP A 68 -12.23 19.32 4.42
CA ASP A 68 -13.39 20.20 4.30
C ASP A 68 -14.19 19.90 3.02
N SER A 69 -13.52 19.64 1.89
CA SER A 69 -14.18 19.21 0.66
C SER A 69 -14.96 17.90 0.83
N GLN A 70 -14.40 16.91 1.54
CA GLN A 70 -15.07 15.64 1.81
C GLN A 70 -16.31 15.80 2.71
N LYS A 71 -16.29 16.74 3.67
CA LYS A 71 -17.48 17.05 4.49
C LYS A 71 -18.62 17.65 3.68
N GLN A 72 -18.30 18.42 2.64
CA GLN A 72 -19.32 19.06 1.79
C GLN A 72 -19.84 18.12 0.70
N ARG A 73 -19.08 17.09 0.32
CA ARG A 73 -19.41 16.18 -0.78
C ARG A 73 -20.81 15.55 -0.65
N TRP A 74 -21.20 15.16 0.57
CA TRP A 74 -22.51 14.56 0.88
C TRP A 74 -23.29 15.36 1.91
N LYS A 75 -23.24 16.70 1.82
CA LYS A 75 -23.87 17.57 2.82
C LYS A 75 -25.37 17.30 3.00
N ASN A 76 -26.05 16.84 1.96
CA ASN A 76 -27.49 16.57 2.03
C ASN A 76 -27.81 15.13 2.46
N ASP A 77 -26.83 14.22 2.39
CA ASP A 77 -27.02 12.79 2.66
C ASP A 77 -26.46 12.35 4.02
N LEU A 78 -25.50 13.09 4.57
CA LEU A 78 -24.92 12.84 5.89
C LEU A 78 -25.41 13.87 6.91
N ASP A 79 -25.79 13.41 8.10
CA ASP A 79 -26.06 14.31 9.23
C ASP A 79 -24.78 14.99 9.76
N ASP A 80 -24.93 16.01 10.61
CA ASP A 80 -23.79 16.74 11.19
C ASP A 80 -22.84 15.84 11.97
N ALA A 81 -23.36 14.86 12.71
CA ALA A 81 -22.55 13.97 13.51
C ALA A 81 -21.69 13.05 12.63
N ALA A 82 -22.24 12.53 11.55
CA ALA A 82 -21.57 11.72 10.54
C ALA A 82 -20.49 12.54 9.82
N ARG A 83 -20.79 13.80 9.45
CA ARG A 83 -19.80 14.71 8.86
C ARG A 83 -18.63 14.98 9.80
N GLN A 84 -18.88 15.18 11.09
CA GLN A 84 -17.81 15.38 12.06
C GLN A 84 -17.01 14.09 12.30
N ARG A 85 -17.65 12.92 12.35
CA ARG A 85 -16.95 11.63 12.44
C ARG A 85 -16.04 11.40 11.23
N LEU A 86 -16.52 11.69 10.02
CA LEU A 86 -15.73 11.61 8.79
C LEU A 86 -14.51 12.54 8.87
N ALA A 87 -14.70 13.79 9.29
CA ALA A 87 -13.63 14.77 9.41
C ALA A 87 -12.55 14.32 10.41
N SER A 88 -12.96 13.87 11.60
CA SER A 88 -12.06 13.37 12.64
C SER A 88 -11.29 12.13 12.18
N GLU A 89 -11.93 11.21 11.47
CA GLU A 89 -11.27 10.02 10.94
C GLU A 89 -10.26 10.36 9.84
N LEU A 90 -10.61 11.24 8.89
CA LEU A 90 -9.68 11.71 7.87
C LEU A 90 -8.50 12.48 8.46
N LEU A 91 -8.74 13.29 9.50
CA LEU A 91 -7.68 13.98 10.23
C LEU A 91 -6.71 12.99 10.87
N ARG A 92 -7.24 11.99 11.58
CA ARG A 92 -6.45 10.93 12.21
C ARG A 92 -5.64 10.16 11.16
N ARG A 93 -6.24 9.79 10.02
CA ARG A 93 -5.55 9.13 8.91
C ARG A 93 -4.47 10.01 8.28
N GLY A 94 -4.70 11.31 8.15
CA GLY A 94 -3.72 12.25 7.60
C GLY A 94 -2.50 12.36 8.50
N ILE A 95 -2.71 12.48 9.81
CA ILE A 95 -1.64 12.48 10.82
C ILE A 95 -0.90 11.14 10.80
N GLU A 96 -1.62 10.03 10.83
CA GLU A 96 -1.05 8.69 10.77
C GLU A 96 -0.19 8.49 9.51
N SER A 97 -0.66 8.94 8.36
CA SER A 97 0.07 8.82 7.08
C SER A 97 1.35 9.66 7.06
N ARG A 98 1.35 10.83 7.69
CA ARG A 98 2.57 11.65 7.87
C ARG A 98 3.60 10.98 8.77
N VAL A 99 3.12 10.31 9.82
CA VAL A 99 3.98 9.65 10.81
C VAL A 99 4.56 8.36 10.25
N VAL A 100 3.75 7.57 9.54
CA VAL A 100 4.11 6.25 9.04
C VAL A 100 4.40 6.36 7.55
N SER A 101 5.47 7.07 7.19
CA SER A 101 5.79 7.28 5.78
C SER A 101 6.33 6.00 5.11
N MET A 102 5.96 5.86 3.83
CA MET A 102 6.25 4.78 2.88
C MET A 102 7.65 4.88 2.27
N ILE A 103 8.46 5.80 2.74
CA ILE A 103 9.79 6.05 2.19
C ILE A 103 10.77 6.26 3.34
N ASP A 104 10.25 6.58 4.53
CA ASP A 104 11.05 7.06 5.63
C ASP A 104 10.33 6.86 6.98
N GLU A 105 10.86 6.02 7.85
CA GLU A 105 10.29 5.83 9.18
C GLU A 105 10.79 6.84 10.22
N ARG A 106 11.65 7.82 9.86
CA ARG A 106 12.09 8.86 10.80
C ARG A 106 10.95 9.65 11.45
N PRO A 107 9.82 9.96 10.77
CA PRO A 107 8.67 10.59 11.43
C PRO A 107 8.02 9.68 12.49
N LEU A 108 7.95 8.36 12.24
CA LEU A 108 7.49 7.36 13.20
C LEU A 108 8.44 7.27 14.38
N GLU A 109 9.74 7.13 14.11
CA GLU A 109 10.81 7.11 15.11
C GLU A 109 10.74 8.36 16.00
N ALA A 110 10.63 9.55 15.40
CA ALA A 110 10.48 10.80 16.12
C ALA A 110 9.24 10.79 17.04
N LEU A 111 8.12 10.22 16.60
CA LEU A 111 6.91 10.16 17.42
C LEU A 111 7.04 9.18 18.61
N VAL A 112 7.61 7.98 18.38
CA VAL A 112 7.65 6.91 19.39
C VAL A 112 8.78 7.08 20.41
N THR A 113 9.86 7.78 20.03
CA THR A 113 10.99 8.08 20.93
C THR A 113 10.70 9.20 21.93
N HIS A 114 9.59 9.93 21.77
CA HIS A 114 9.17 10.98 22.70
C HIS A 114 7.99 10.54 23.58
N THR A 115 7.90 11.10 24.77
CA THR A 115 6.79 10.89 25.71
C THR A 115 5.51 11.61 25.26
N SER A 116 4.38 11.22 25.84
CA SER A 116 3.12 11.94 25.63
C SER A 116 3.17 13.37 26.18
N GLY A 117 3.93 13.60 27.25
CA GLY A 117 4.15 14.94 27.81
C GLY A 117 4.89 15.86 26.83
N GLU A 118 5.97 15.38 26.22
CA GLU A 118 6.73 16.13 25.21
C GLU A 118 5.91 16.42 23.96
N LEU A 119 5.10 15.45 23.50
CA LEU A 119 4.17 15.67 22.39
C LEU A 119 3.14 16.76 22.70
N ARG A 120 2.54 16.74 23.90
CA ARG A 120 1.63 17.82 24.34
C ARG A 120 2.33 19.18 24.36
N GLN A 121 3.57 19.25 24.84
CA GLN A 121 4.34 20.50 24.85
C GLN A 121 4.64 21.00 23.43
N ALA A 122 4.99 20.11 22.50
CA ALA A 122 5.22 20.48 21.10
C ALA A 122 3.93 20.97 20.42
N LEU A 123 2.80 20.29 20.66
CA LEU A 123 1.48 20.68 20.17
C LEU A 123 1.04 22.03 20.72
N ALA A 124 1.27 22.31 22.00
CA ALA A 124 0.97 23.61 22.62
C ALA A 124 1.77 24.79 22.03
N ARG A 125 2.88 24.50 21.35
CA ARG A 125 3.71 25.51 20.65
C ARG A 125 3.26 25.74 19.20
N VAL A 126 2.36 24.92 18.65
CA VAL A 126 1.80 25.13 17.31
C VAL A 126 0.96 26.41 17.34
N LYS A 127 1.35 27.39 16.52
CA LYS A 127 0.69 28.70 16.40
C LYS A 127 -0.28 28.77 15.22
N GLU A 128 -0.16 27.83 14.28
CA GLU A 128 -0.96 27.78 13.07
C GLU A 128 -2.41 27.38 13.37
N PRO A 129 -3.39 27.84 12.56
CA PRO A 129 -4.74 27.32 12.63
C PRO A 129 -4.76 25.81 12.37
N VAL A 130 -5.42 25.07 13.26
CA VAL A 130 -5.60 23.62 13.15
C VAL A 130 -7.08 23.26 13.30
N PRO A 131 -7.55 22.17 12.66
CA PRO A 131 -8.91 21.71 12.84
C PRO A 131 -9.16 21.26 14.30
N PRO A 132 -10.42 21.30 14.78
CA PRO A 132 -10.78 20.73 16.07
C PRO A 132 -10.33 19.27 16.19
N GLY A 133 -9.79 18.88 17.35
CA GLY A 133 -9.34 17.50 17.59
C GLY A 133 -7.91 17.19 17.13
N TYR A 134 -7.16 18.17 16.61
CA TYR A 134 -5.79 17.98 16.09
C TYR A 134 -4.83 17.36 17.11
N SER A 135 -4.78 17.92 18.31
CA SER A 135 -3.89 17.45 19.38
C SER A 135 -4.26 16.04 19.85
N GLU A 136 -5.57 15.79 20.00
CA GLU A 136 -6.12 14.50 20.38
C GLU A 136 -5.79 13.42 19.35
N ALA A 137 -5.89 13.76 18.06
CA ALA A 137 -5.55 12.85 16.97
C ALA A 137 -4.06 12.50 16.96
N PHE A 138 -3.14 13.46 17.19
CA PHE A 138 -1.71 13.18 17.34
C PHE A 138 -1.41 12.27 18.51
N LEU A 139 -2.04 12.51 19.66
CA LEU A 139 -1.88 11.67 20.84
C LEU A 139 -2.40 10.26 20.59
N ALA A 140 -3.54 10.12 19.91
CA ALA A 140 -4.10 8.81 19.55
C ALA A 140 -3.19 8.05 18.57
N VAL A 141 -2.59 8.75 17.59
CA VAL A 141 -1.61 8.15 16.67
C VAL A 141 -0.35 7.72 17.42
N GLN A 142 0.18 8.56 18.33
CA GLN A 142 1.32 8.17 19.16
C GLN A 142 1.01 6.95 20.02
N GLU A 143 -0.14 6.93 20.68
CA GLU A 143 -0.56 5.83 21.54
C GLU A 143 -0.67 4.52 20.75
N LYS A 144 -1.29 4.57 19.58
CA LYS A 144 -1.34 3.42 18.66
C LYS A 144 0.07 2.93 18.34
N TRP A 145 0.93 3.80 17.84
CA TRP A 145 2.22 3.42 17.28
C TRP A 145 3.29 3.06 18.32
N LYS A 146 3.17 3.52 19.57
CA LYS A 146 4.00 3.04 20.68
C LYS A 146 3.77 1.56 21.01
N HIS A 147 2.58 1.06 20.71
CA HIS A 147 2.16 -0.31 20.98
C HIS A 147 1.95 -1.09 19.69
N SER A 148 2.59 -0.67 18.59
CA SER A 148 2.45 -1.32 17.29
C SER A 148 3.79 -1.47 16.58
N LEU A 149 3.90 -2.51 15.76
CA LEU A 149 4.98 -2.69 14.80
C LEU A 149 4.44 -2.46 13.39
N ASN A 150 5.09 -1.57 12.62
CA ASN A 150 4.79 -1.38 11.21
C ASN A 150 5.31 -2.57 10.40
N CYS A 151 4.44 -3.31 9.74
CA CYS A 151 4.78 -4.54 9.01
C CYS A 151 4.97 -4.30 7.50
N TRP A 152 5.61 -3.18 7.15
CA TRP A 152 5.79 -2.71 5.78
C TRP A 152 7.13 -3.18 5.17
N SER A 153 7.17 -3.46 3.86
CA SER A 153 8.32 -4.07 3.17
C SER A 153 9.61 -3.27 3.16
N ALA A 154 9.55 -1.94 3.24
CA ALA A 154 10.74 -1.11 3.35
C ALA A 154 10.94 -0.52 4.75
N ALA A 155 10.32 -1.15 5.76
CA ALA A 155 10.70 -0.92 7.15
C ALA A 155 12.22 -1.17 7.34
N PRO A 156 12.92 -0.36 8.16
CA PRO A 156 14.33 -0.54 8.45
C PRO A 156 14.61 -1.83 9.25
N SER A 157 13.61 -2.30 10.00
CA SER A 157 13.69 -3.52 10.79
C SER A 157 13.48 -4.78 9.94
N ILE A 158 14.41 -5.74 10.01
CA ILE A 158 14.27 -7.04 9.31
C ILE A 158 13.00 -7.78 9.75
N PRO A 159 12.68 -7.93 11.06
CA PRO A 159 11.41 -8.52 11.50
C PRO A 159 10.19 -7.88 10.85
N ALA A 160 10.14 -6.55 10.75
CA ALA A 160 9.02 -5.84 10.11
C ALA A 160 8.91 -6.19 8.62
N ARG A 161 10.04 -6.19 7.90
CA ARG A 161 10.08 -6.56 6.48
C ARG A 161 9.65 -8.00 6.25
N VAL A 162 10.05 -8.92 7.12
CA VAL A 162 9.65 -10.34 7.02
C VAL A 162 8.13 -10.50 7.11
N LEU A 163 7.44 -9.65 7.85
CA LEU A 163 5.97 -9.69 7.99
C LEU A 163 5.23 -9.18 6.75
N SER A 164 5.92 -8.48 5.85
CA SER A 164 5.39 -8.00 4.58
C SER A 164 5.03 -9.14 3.63
N ASN A 165 4.00 -8.93 2.80
CA ASN A 165 3.72 -9.81 1.68
C ASN A 165 4.81 -9.79 0.60
N TRP A 166 5.57 -8.70 0.50
CA TRP A 166 6.58 -8.49 -0.52
C TRP A 166 7.94 -9.08 -0.18
N TYR A 167 8.12 -9.59 1.05
CA TYR A 167 9.39 -10.15 1.46
C TYR A 167 9.80 -11.30 0.53
N PRO A 168 10.89 -11.17 -0.25
CA PRO A 168 11.31 -12.21 -1.18
C PRO A 168 11.91 -13.40 -0.43
N MET A 169 11.56 -14.60 -0.87
CA MET A 169 11.99 -15.89 -0.36
C MET A 169 12.81 -16.57 -1.45
N GLU A 170 14.13 -16.62 -1.27
CA GLU A 170 15.05 -17.18 -2.26
C GLU A 170 14.78 -18.66 -2.53
N GLU A 171 14.39 -19.44 -1.52
CA GLU A 171 13.97 -20.84 -1.67
C GLU A 171 12.60 -21.00 -2.35
N GLY A 172 11.85 -19.91 -2.48
CA GLY A 172 10.47 -19.90 -2.97
C GLY A 172 9.45 -20.36 -1.92
N ILE A 173 8.18 -20.09 -2.20
CA ILE A 173 7.03 -20.58 -1.45
C ILE A 173 6.12 -21.35 -2.40
N VAL A 174 5.78 -22.60 -2.02
CA VAL A 174 4.88 -23.43 -2.81
C VAL A 174 3.45 -23.17 -2.37
N LEU A 175 2.63 -22.64 -3.28
CA LEU A 175 1.23 -22.32 -3.07
C LEU A 175 0.41 -22.93 -4.20
N TYR A 176 -0.52 -23.81 -3.86
CA TYR A 176 -1.41 -24.49 -4.81
C TYR A 176 -0.66 -25.15 -5.98
N GLY A 177 0.44 -25.85 -5.68
CA GLY A 177 1.22 -26.62 -6.65
C GLY A 177 2.17 -25.80 -7.54
N SER A 178 2.23 -24.48 -7.37
CA SER A 178 3.16 -23.60 -8.08
C SER A 178 4.09 -22.89 -7.11
N THR A 179 5.27 -22.48 -7.58
CA THR A 179 6.29 -21.81 -6.76
C THR A 179 6.28 -20.31 -7.04
N TYR A 180 6.37 -19.51 -5.97
CA TYR A 180 6.39 -18.06 -5.99
C TYR A 180 7.52 -17.53 -5.12
N ASP A 181 7.95 -16.30 -5.36
CA ASP A 181 9.05 -15.70 -4.60
C ASP A 181 8.57 -14.92 -3.38
N SER A 182 7.29 -14.56 -3.32
CA SER A 182 6.68 -13.88 -2.18
C SER A 182 5.20 -14.25 -2.09
N THR A 183 4.57 -13.95 -0.95
CA THR A 183 3.12 -14.12 -0.83
C THR A 183 2.37 -13.08 -1.65
N GLU A 184 2.94 -11.89 -1.85
CA GLU A 184 2.43 -10.87 -2.76
C GLU A 184 2.38 -11.38 -4.20
N HIS A 185 3.46 -11.99 -4.67
CA HIS A 185 3.54 -12.49 -6.03
C HIS A 185 2.42 -13.54 -6.29
N PHE A 186 2.20 -14.49 -5.37
CA PHE A 186 1.02 -15.37 -5.49
C PHE A 186 -0.30 -14.57 -5.48
N TRP A 187 -0.42 -13.59 -4.59
CA TRP A 187 -1.61 -12.77 -4.43
C TRP A 187 -1.98 -12.00 -5.70
N GLN A 188 -1.00 -11.49 -6.45
CA GLN A 188 -1.25 -10.83 -7.74
C GLN A 188 -1.54 -11.85 -8.85
N ALA A 189 -0.80 -12.95 -8.90
CA ALA A 189 -0.96 -13.96 -9.94
C ALA A 189 -2.32 -14.68 -9.88
N VAL A 190 -2.85 -14.94 -8.69
CA VAL A 190 -4.12 -15.67 -8.52
C VAL A 190 -5.32 -14.91 -9.06
N LYS A 191 -5.22 -13.58 -9.18
CA LYS A 191 -6.30 -12.72 -9.70
C LYS A 191 -6.55 -12.94 -11.19
N TYR A 192 -5.61 -13.55 -11.91
CA TYR A 192 -5.78 -13.93 -13.31
C TYR A 192 -6.24 -15.38 -13.42
N HIS A 193 -7.23 -15.63 -14.28
CA HIS A 193 -7.57 -16.98 -14.70
C HIS A 193 -6.37 -17.61 -15.44
N PRO A 194 -6.10 -18.93 -15.27
CA PRO A 194 -4.98 -19.58 -15.95
C PRO A 194 -4.94 -19.38 -17.46
N ASP A 195 -6.12 -19.27 -18.09
CA ASP A 195 -6.27 -19.10 -19.54
C ASP A 195 -6.22 -17.64 -20.02
N THR A 196 -6.11 -16.66 -19.10
CA THR A 196 -6.08 -15.25 -19.49
C THR A 196 -4.76 -14.90 -20.19
N THR A 197 -4.83 -14.47 -21.45
CA THR A 197 -3.66 -14.15 -22.27
C THR A 197 -3.35 -12.65 -22.29
N ILE A 198 -2.11 -12.29 -22.66
CA ILE A 198 -1.70 -10.89 -22.85
C ILE A 198 -2.53 -10.18 -23.92
N ALA A 199 -2.91 -10.89 -24.99
CA ALA A 199 -3.81 -10.35 -26.02
C ALA A 199 -5.15 -9.94 -25.41
N GLN A 200 -5.77 -10.79 -24.57
CA GLN A 200 -7.03 -10.48 -23.93
C GLN A 200 -6.94 -9.29 -22.96
N LEU A 201 -5.83 -9.16 -22.21
CA LEU A 201 -5.59 -7.98 -21.37
C LEU A 201 -5.48 -6.71 -22.21
N THR A 202 -4.75 -6.78 -23.32
CA THR A 202 -4.56 -5.64 -24.25
C THR A 202 -5.87 -5.20 -24.90
N GLU A 203 -6.74 -6.15 -25.24
CA GLU A 203 -8.09 -5.89 -25.74
C GLU A 203 -8.97 -5.23 -24.67
N LEU A 204 -8.94 -5.74 -23.43
CA LEU A 204 -9.70 -5.16 -22.32
C LEU A 204 -9.26 -3.72 -22.04
N LEU A 205 -7.96 -3.43 -22.03
CA LEU A 205 -7.45 -2.06 -21.96
C LEU A 205 -8.00 -1.18 -23.08
N GLY A 206 -8.12 -1.73 -24.30
CA GLY A 206 -8.78 -1.04 -25.42
C GLY A 206 -10.24 -0.72 -25.15
N VAL A 207 -10.98 -1.64 -24.53
CA VAL A 207 -12.38 -1.38 -24.13
C VAL A 207 -12.45 -0.27 -23.09
N LEU A 208 -11.57 -0.28 -22.08
CA LEU A 208 -11.56 0.74 -21.04
C LEU A 208 -11.20 2.13 -21.60
N GLU A 209 -10.26 2.19 -22.53
CA GLU A 209 -9.80 3.43 -23.17
C GLU A 209 -10.88 4.15 -23.97
N HIS A 210 -11.80 3.41 -24.60
CA HIS A 210 -12.87 3.98 -25.44
C HIS A 210 -14.15 4.33 -24.67
N ARG A 211 -14.15 4.15 -23.34
CA ARG A 211 -15.31 4.40 -22.50
C ARG A 211 -15.16 5.71 -21.73
N ASP A 212 -16.24 6.49 -21.69
CA ASP A 212 -16.35 7.61 -20.75
C ASP A 212 -16.67 7.09 -19.35
N TRP A 213 -15.72 7.27 -18.43
CA TRP A 213 -15.82 6.86 -17.03
C TRP A 213 -16.45 7.92 -16.13
N GLY A 214 -16.63 9.15 -16.60
CA GLY A 214 -17.15 10.27 -15.79
C GLY A 214 -18.48 9.93 -15.11
N PRO A 215 -19.55 9.61 -15.87
CA PRO A 215 -20.84 9.26 -15.28
C PRO A 215 -20.81 8.02 -14.38
N TRP A 216 -19.93 7.06 -14.68
CA TRP A 216 -19.79 5.83 -13.90
C TRP A 216 -19.15 6.11 -12.53
N LEU A 217 -18.09 6.94 -12.51
CA LEU A 217 -17.42 7.39 -11.29
C LEU A 217 -18.30 8.32 -10.47
N GLU A 218 -19.02 9.26 -11.09
CA GLU A 218 -19.95 10.17 -10.43
C GLU A 218 -21.03 9.42 -9.64
N ARG A 219 -21.52 8.30 -10.16
CA ARG A 219 -22.46 7.43 -9.43
C ARG A 219 -21.84 6.84 -8.16
N LEU A 220 -20.57 6.42 -8.21
CA LEU A 220 -19.88 5.90 -7.02
C LEU A 220 -19.63 7.02 -6.01
N ASP A 221 -19.22 8.18 -6.50
CA ASP A 221 -18.92 9.37 -5.70
C ASP A 221 -20.16 9.95 -5.02
N GLY A 222 -21.30 9.96 -5.71
CA GLY A 222 -22.53 10.57 -5.20
C GLY A 222 -23.22 9.77 -4.10
N ASN A 223 -22.85 8.51 -3.87
CA ASN A 223 -23.48 7.65 -2.88
C ASN A 223 -22.54 7.41 -1.67
N PRO A 224 -22.79 8.03 -0.51
CA PRO A 224 -21.92 7.86 0.66
C PRO A 224 -21.95 6.42 1.22
N GLU A 225 -23.05 5.69 1.06
CA GLU A 225 -23.15 4.28 1.49
C GLU A 225 -22.26 3.37 0.66
N LEU A 226 -21.98 3.74 -0.59
CA LEU A 226 -21.03 3.03 -1.45
C LEU A 226 -19.61 3.53 -1.24
N TYR A 227 -19.40 4.85 -1.27
CA TYR A 227 -18.06 5.43 -1.23
C TYR A 227 -17.36 5.21 0.11
N LEU A 228 -17.98 5.55 1.24
CA LEU A 228 -17.31 5.55 2.54
C LEU A 228 -16.70 4.19 2.93
N PRO A 229 -17.40 3.05 2.78
CA PRO A 229 -16.79 1.75 3.06
C PRO A 229 -15.75 1.31 2.01
N ASN A 230 -15.73 1.92 0.82
CA ASN A 230 -14.89 1.52 -0.31
C ASN A 230 -13.94 2.64 -0.79
N ALA A 231 -13.68 3.67 0.02
CA ALA A 231 -13.03 4.90 -0.44
C ALA A 231 -11.66 4.64 -1.10
N TYR A 232 -10.90 3.67 -0.58
CA TYR A 232 -9.64 3.25 -1.20
C TYR A 232 -9.85 2.68 -2.61
N ALA A 233 -10.81 1.76 -2.79
CA ALA A 233 -11.08 1.14 -4.08
C ALA A 233 -11.65 2.14 -5.11
N VAL A 234 -12.46 3.10 -4.66
CA VAL A 234 -13.00 4.15 -5.54
C VAL A 234 -11.89 5.10 -6.00
N GLU A 235 -11.01 5.54 -5.10
CA GLU A 235 -9.89 6.42 -5.49
C GLU A 235 -8.82 5.67 -6.31
N PHE A 236 -8.61 4.39 -6.04
CA PHE A 236 -7.83 3.48 -6.88
C PHE A 236 -8.37 3.45 -8.32
N LEU A 237 -9.69 3.27 -8.48
CA LEU A 237 -10.35 3.24 -9.79
C LEU A 237 -10.25 4.60 -10.49
N ARG A 238 -10.47 5.70 -9.77
CA ARG A 238 -10.33 7.05 -10.32
C ARG A 238 -8.93 7.27 -10.89
N HIS A 239 -7.91 6.83 -10.16
CA HIS A 239 -6.52 6.92 -10.62
C HIS A 239 -6.26 6.03 -11.84
N ASN A 240 -6.61 4.75 -11.77
CA ASN A 240 -6.22 3.76 -12.80
C ASN A 240 -7.12 3.76 -14.05
N LEU A 241 -8.30 4.38 -14.01
CA LEU A 241 -9.14 4.63 -15.19
C LEU A 241 -8.76 5.92 -15.94
N ALA A 242 -7.82 6.71 -15.42
CA ALA A 242 -7.32 7.89 -16.14
C ALA A 242 -6.65 7.46 -17.46
N PRO A 243 -6.84 8.22 -18.56
CA PRO A 243 -6.27 7.88 -19.87
C PRO A 243 -4.76 7.62 -19.83
N GLU A 244 -4.03 8.43 -19.05
CA GLU A 244 -2.58 8.30 -18.91
C GLU A 244 -2.19 6.97 -18.24
N ARG A 245 -2.98 6.49 -17.28
CA ARG A 245 -2.74 5.22 -16.57
C ARG A 245 -3.10 4.02 -17.44
N ILE A 246 -4.19 4.09 -18.19
CA ILE A 246 -4.55 3.05 -19.18
C ILE A 246 -3.44 2.92 -20.25
N ALA A 247 -2.96 4.05 -20.77
CA ALA A 247 -1.86 4.07 -21.72
C ALA A 247 -0.56 3.53 -21.11
N TRP A 248 -0.29 3.84 -19.84
CA TRP A 248 0.86 3.29 -19.11
C TRP A 248 0.79 1.76 -19.03
N PHE A 249 -0.34 1.16 -18.59
CA PHE A 249 -0.49 -0.30 -18.55
C PHE A 249 -0.23 -0.96 -19.91
N ARG A 250 -0.74 -0.37 -20.99
CA ARG A 250 -0.50 -0.86 -22.36
C ARG A 250 0.99 -0.82 -22.73
N GLY A 251 1.67 0.27 -22.38
CA GLY A 251 3.10 0.43 -22.58
C GLY A 251 3.92 -0.64 -21.84
N GLU A 252 3.64 -0.85 -20.57
CA GLU A 252 4.33 -1.85 -19.74
C GLU A 252 4.12 -3.28 -20.27
N LEU A 253 2.90 -3.67 -20.63
CA LEU A 253 2.64 -4.99 -21.24
C LEU A 253 3.44 -5.21 -22.54
N THR A 254 3.80 -4.14 -23.25
CA THR A 254 4.61 -4.22 -24.48
C THR A 254 6.12 -4.26 -24.19
N ALA A 255 6.57 -3.60 -23.12
CA ALA A 255 7.99 -3.40 -22.81
C ALA A 255 8.73 -4.70 -22.39
N HIS A 256 8.03 -5.69 -21.84
CA HIS A 256 8.65 -6.89 -21.24
C HIS A 256 8.87 -8.06 -22.21
N GLY A 257 8.80 -7.84 -23.53
CA GLY A 257 8.95 -8.91 -24.53
C GLY A 257 7.90 -10.01 -24.38
N LEU A 258 6.73 -9.66 -23.86
CA LEU A 258 5.58 -10.56 -23.70
C LEU A 258 4.96 -10.83 -25.08
N ARG A 259 4.59 -12.08 -25.33
CA ARG A 259 3.90 -12.47 -26.56
C ARG A 259 2.39 -12.44 -26.34
N PRO A 260 1.59 -12.14 -27.37
CA PRO A 260 0.13 -12.10 -27.25
C PRO A 260 -0.49 -13.39 -26.69
N ALA A 261 0.10 -14.55 -26.99
CA ALA A 261 -0.35 -15.86 -26.52
C ALA A 261 0.21 -16.29 -25.16
N ASP A 262 1.09 -15.48 -24.54
CA ASP A 262 1.56 -15.77 -23.19
C ASP A 262 0.39 -15.60 -22.20
N HIS A 263 0.38 -16.44 -21.17
CA HIS A 263 -0.68 -16.44 -20.16
C HIS A 263 -0.23 -15.63 -18.94
N ALA A 264 -1.03 -14.65 -18.52
CA ALA A 264 -0.64 -13.66 -17.52
C ALA A 264 -0.19 -14.30 -16.19
N ARG A 265 -0.95 -15.29 -15.70
CA ARG A 265 -0.62 -16.01 -14.46
C ARG A 265 0.67 -16.83 -14.57
N LEU A 266 0.90 -17.48 -15.71
CA LEU A 266 2.10 -18.29 -15.94
C LEU A 266 3.35 -17.41 -16.09
N MET A 267 3.21 -16.20 -16.63
CA MET A 267 4.34 -15.28 -16.79
C MET A 267 4.84 -14.68 -15.47
N GLN A 268 3.99 -14.67 -14.45
CA GLN A 268 4.37 -14.27 -13.10
C GLN A 268 5.14 -15.41 -12.41
N GLN A 269 4.64 -16.66 -12.46
CA GLN A 269 5.22 -17.82 -11.75
C GLN A 269 6.75 -17.96 -11.84
N ARG A 270 7.35 -18.41 -10.72
CA ARG A 270 8.78 -18.68 -10.66
C ARG A 270 9.13 -19.89 -11.54
N GLY A 271 10.02 -19.66 -12.52
CA GLY A 271 10.62 -20.69 -13.34
C GLY A 271 12.10 -20.93 -13.01
N ALA A 272 12.81 -21.63 -13.91
CA ALA A 272 14.25 -21.81 -13.81
C ALA A 272 15.07 -20.55 -14.21
N ALA A 273 14.41 -19.58 -14.86
CA ALA A 273 15.02 -18.31 -15.26
C ALA A 273 15.02 -17.29 -14.12
N ALA A 274 15.83 -16.24 -14.26
CA ALA A 274 15.80 -15.08 -13.36
C ALA A 274 14.42 -14.40 -13.37
N LEU A 275 14.10 -13.69 -12.29
CA LEU A 275 12.87 -12.92 -12.14
C LEU A 275 12.64 -12.04 -13.37
N ARG A 276 11.47 -12.18 -13.98
CA ARG A 276 11.09 -11.40 -15.15
C ARG A 276 10.64 -9.98 -14.79
N PHE A 277 10.09 -9.82 -13.58
CA PHE A 277 9.59 -8.56 -13.04
C PHE A 277 10.19 -8.31 -11.66
N SER A 278 10.41 -7.03 -11.34
CA SER A 278 10.70 -6.56 -9.99
C SER A 278 9.46 -6.68 -9.10
N ALA A 279 9.64 -6.70 -7.79
CA ALA A 279 8.51 -6.70 -6.85
C ALA A 279 7.56 -5.49 -7.05
N PHE A 280 8.10 -4.36 -7.48
CA PHE A 280 7.29 -3.18 -7.81
C PHE A 280 6.44 -3.41 -9.07
N GLU A 281 7.00 -3.98 -10.12
CA GLU A 281 6.26 -4.33 -11.35
C GLU A 281 5.21 -5.40 -11.06
N GLU A 282 5.51 -6.41 -10.25
CA GLU A 282 4.51 -7.41 -9.81
C GLU A 282 3.29 -6.75 -9.17
N LYS A 283 3.48 -5.73 -8.32
CA LYS A 283 2.36 -4.99 -7.76
C LYS A 283 1.69 -4.09 -8.79
N VAL A 284 2.43 -3.16 -9.39
CA VAL A 284 1.84 -2.01 -10.07
C VAL A 284 1.43 -2.35 -11.49
N LEU A 285 2.11 -3.28 -12.17
CA LEU A 285 1.66 -3.77 -13.47
C LEU A 285 0.61 -4.86 -13.28
N TRP A 286 0.95 -5.97 -12.63
CA TRP A 286 0.06 -7.14 -12.59
C TRP A 286 -1.05 -6.99 -11.54
N GLY A 287 -0.71 -6.58 -10.32
CA GLY A 287 -1.70 -6.40 -9.28
C GLY A 287 -2.73 -5.34 -9.61
N ASP A 288 -2.30 -4.10 -9.85
CA ASP A 288 -3.23 -2.99 -10.09
C ASP A 288 -4.05 -3.20 -11.37
N LEU A 289 -3.49 -3.84 -12.41
CA LEU A 289 -4.25 -4.13 -13.62
C LEU A 289 -5.35 -5.18 -13.37
N ALA A 290 -5.07 -6.23 -12.62
CA ALA A 290 -6.09 -7.21 -12.25
C ALA A 290 -7.18 -6.56 -11.39
N ASP A 291 -6.77 -5.76 -10.40
CA ASP A 291 -7.66 -5.04 -9.49
C ASP A 291 -8.58 -4.10 -10.25
N LEU A 292 -8.04 -3.36 -11.22
CA LEU A 292 -8.81 -2.50 -12.11
C LEU A 292 -9.96 -3.28 -12.78
N PHE A 293 -9.68 -4.42 -13.40
CA PHE A 293 -10.70 -5.20 -14.10
C PHE A 293 -11.74 -5.79 -13.13
N HIS A 294 -11.31 -6.40 -12.03
CA HIS A 294 -12.23 -6.99 -11.05
C HIS A 294 -13.11 -5.95 -10.35
N LEU A 295 -12.55 -4.77 -10.02
CA LEU A 295 -13.31 -3.71 -9.37
C LEU A 295 -14.29 -3.04 -10.33
N VAL A 296 -13.91 -2.83 -11.60
CA VAL A 296 -14.85 -2.35 -12.62
C VAL A 296 -16.02 -3.33 -12.71
N TYR A 297 -15.78 -4.64 -12.71
CA TYR A 297 -16.85 -5.63 -12.69
C TYR A 297 -17.73 -5.50 -11.43
N ASN A 298 -17.10 -5.49 -10.24
CA ASN A 298 -17.80 -5.48 -8.96
C ASN A 298 -18.67 -4.23 -8.75
N PHE A 299 -18.17 -3.06 -9.12
CA PHE A 299 -18.88 -1.80 -8.91
C PHE A 299 -19.85 -1.45 -10.05
N SER A 300 -19.76 -2.11 -11.21
CA SER A 300 -20.72 -1.92 -12.29
C SER A 300 -22.09 -2.51 -11.97
N THR A 301 -23.16 -1.84 -12.39
CA THR A 301 -24.53 -2.35 -12.19
C THR A 301 -24.76 -3.62 -13.02
N PRO A 302 -25.69 -4.51 -12.61
CA PRO A 302 -25.94 -5.77 -13.33
C PRO A 302 -26.26 -5.63 -14.84
N GLY A 303 -26.84 -4.49 -15.25
CA GLY A 303 -27.16 -4.19 -16.64
C GLY A 303 -26.05 -3.51 -17.44
N ASP A 304 -24.91 -3.20 -16.83
CA ASP A 304 -23.79 -2.55 -17.53
C ASP A 304 -23.08 -3.53 -18.48
N PRO A 305 -23.01 -3.25 -19.80
CA PRO A 305 -22.40 -4.15 -20.77
C PRO A 305 -20.95 -4.54 -20.45
N ILE A 306 -20.19 -3.68 -19.75
CA ILE A 306 -18.80 -3.98 -19.39
C ILE A 306 -18.68 -5.22 -18.51
N ARG A 307 -19.71 -5.52 -17.70
CA ARG A 307 -19.72 -6.71 -16.86
C ARG A 307 -19.63 -7.98 -17.69
N LYS A 308 -20.35 -8.03 -18.82
CA LYS A 308 -20.28 -9.18 -19.72
C LYS A 308 -18.89 -9.28 -20.35
N THR A 309 -18.35 -8.17 -20.85
CA THR A 309 -17.01 -8.14 -21.43
C THR A 309 -15.93 -8.63 -20.47
N LEU A 310 -16.02 -8.24 -19.19
CA LEU A 310 -15.09 -8.67 -18.14
C LEU A 310 -15.32 -10.12 -17.72
N ALA A 311 -16.58 -10.56 -17.57
CA ALA A 311 -16.92 -11.95 -17.23
C ALA A 311 -16.49 -12.95 -18.32
N ASP A 312 -16.65 -12.59 -19.59
CA ASP A 312 -16.20 -13.42 -20.73
C ASP A 312 -14.65 -13.58 -20.74
N ARG A 313 -13.93 -12.81 -19.91
CA ARG A 313 -12.48 -12.89 -19.67
C ARG A 313 -12.11 -13.27 -18.24
N HIS A 314 -13.07 -13.80 -17.48
CA HIS A 314 -12.90 -14.31 -16.12
C HIS A 314 -12.55 -13.26 -15.05
N PHE A 315 -12.95 -12.00 -15.26
CA PHE A 315 -12.84 -10.94 -14.24
C PHE A 315 -14.14 -10.75 -13.43
N ASP A 316 -15.06 -11.72 -13.48
CA ASP A 316 -16.23 -11.77 -12.61
C ASP A 316 -15.96 -12.41 -11.24
N ALA A 317 -14.85 -13.16 -11.14
CA ALA A 317 -14.41 -13.82 -9.93
C ALA A 317 -12.93 -14.20 -10.03
N VAL A 318 -12.35 -14.56 -8.89
CA VAL A 318 -11.05 -15.23 -8.80
C VAL A 318 -11.25 -16.75 -8.83
N TYR A 319 -10.48 -17.42 -9.69
CA TYR A 319 -10.56 -18.86 -9.93
C TYR A 319 -9.30 -19.57 -9.43
N LEU A 320 -9.47 -20.48 -8.48
CA LEU A 320 -8.37 -21.22 -7.86
C LEU A 320 -8.76 -22.70 -7.65
N GLY A 321 -8.22 -23.58 -8.49
CA GLY A 321 -8.68 -24.96 -8.54
C GLY A 321 -10.16 -25.01 -8.90
N GLU A 322 -10.96 -25.70 -8.08
CA GLU A 322 -12.41 -25.77 -8.25
C GLU A 322 -13.17 -24.58 -7.62
N ARG A 323 -12.46 -23.68 -6.91
CA ARG A 323 -13.08 -22.53 -6.23
C ARG A 323 -13.28 -21.36 -7.20
N LYS A 324 -14.49 -20.79 -7.16
CA LYS A 324 -14.82 -19.48 -7.72
C LYS A 324 -15.16 -18.51 -6.57
N MET A 325 -14.39 -17.44 -6.41
CA MET A 325 -14.53 -16.50 -5.29
C MET A 325 -14.71 -15.08 -5.81
N GLY A 326 -15.70 -14.32 -5.32
CA GLY A 326 -15.81 -12.91 -5.69
C GLY A 326 -14.58 -12.11 -5.24
N PHE A 327 -14.07 -11.20 -6.06
CA PHE A 327 -12.78 -10.52 -5.83
C PHE A 327 -12.71 -9.68 -4.53
N ILE A 328 -13.83 -9.24 -3.97
CA ILE A 328 -13.88 -8.57 -2.65
C ILE A 328 -14.73 -9.37 -1.64
N SER A 329 -14.99 -10.64 -1.93
CA SER A 329 -15.78 -11.50 -1.05
C SER A 329 -14.99 -11.91 0.19
N GLN A 330 -15.71 -12.32 1.23
CA GLN A 330 -15.08 -12.91 2.42
C GLN A 330 -14.27 -14.15 2.08
N ASP A 331 -14.72 -14.96 1.12
CA ASP A 331 -14.02 -16.18 0.69
C ASP A 331 -12.67 -15.86 0.04
N PHE A 332 -12.61 -14.85 -0.83
CA PHE A 332 -11.36 -14.43 -1.43
C PHE A 332 -10.43 -13.81 -0.39
N ARG A 333 -10.95 -12.94 0.49
CA ARG A 333 -10.15 -12.34 1.58
C ARG A 333 -9.55 -13.40 2.50
N SER A 334 -10.30 -14.46 2.81
CA SER A 334 -9.85 -15.56 3.66
C SER A 334 -8.70 -16.36 3.06
N LEU A 335 -8.51 -16.31 1.73
CA LEU A 335 -7.36 -16.93 1.06
C LEU A 335 -6.03 -16.37 1.59
N MET A 336 -6.00 -15.10 2.02
CA MET A 336 -4.79 -14.50 2.61
C MET A 336 -4.34 -15.25 3.86
N LEU A 337 -5.29 -15.67 4.70
CA LEU A 337 -5.00 -16.47 5.89
C LEU A 337 -4.45 -17.85 5.49
N GLU A 338 -4.98 -18.48 4.43
CA GLU A 338 -4.47 -19.76 3.91
C GLU A 338 -3.01 -19.63 3.44
N ILE A 339 -2.70 -18.59 2.66
CA ILE A 339 -1.36 -18.28 2.16
C ILE A 339 -0.38 -18.04 3.33
N TRP A 340 -0.80 -17.26 4.32
CA TRP A 340 0.02 -16.96 5.49
C TRP A 340 0.25 -18.14 6.40
N ARG A 341 -0.66 -19.11 6.46
CA ARG A 341 -0.37 -20.38 7.16
C ARG A 341 0.81 -21.10 6.53
N VAL A 342 0.94 -21.08 5.20
CA VAL A 342 2.12 -21.65 4.53
C VAL A 342 3.38 -20.88 4.93
N LYS A 343 3.40 -19.56 4.71
CA LYS A 343 4.57 -18.73 5.01
C LYS A 343 4.98 -18.80 6.48
N TYR A 344 4.06 -18.59 7.42
CA TYR A 344 4.40 -18.38 8.82
C TYR A 344 4.28 -19.61 9.71
N LEU A 345 3.58 -20.67 9.30
CA LEU A 345 3.43 -21.87 10.15
C LEU A 345 4.21 -23.06 9.62
N GLN A 346 4.44 -23.15 8.30
CA GLN A 346 5.16 -24.27 7.67
C GLN A 346 6.64 -23.97 7.42
N MET A 347 7.05 -22.69 7.42
CA MET A 347 8.45 -22.30 7.28
C MET A 347 9.02 -21.87 8.65
N PRO A 348 9.89 -22.68 9.29
CA PRO A 348 10.30 -22.46 10.68
C PRO A 348 10.86 -21.06 10.97
N ARG A 349 11.71 -20.52 10.07
CA ARG A 349 12.33 -19.20 10.23
C ARG A 349 11.31 -18.06 10.31
N PHE A 350 10.22 -18.15 9.56
CA PHE A 350 9.16 -17.15 9.57
C PHE A 350 8.22 -17.32 10.76
N ARG A 351 8.00 -18.57 11.18
CA ARG A 351 7.29 -18.89 12.42
C ARG A 351 7.99 -18.28 13.64
N GLU A 352 9.30 -18.41 13.70
CA GLU A 352 10.12 -17.85 14.78
C GLU A 352 10.00 -16.32 14.82
N VAL A 353 10.16 -15.64 13.67
CA VAL A 353 10.02 -14.18 13.60
C VAL A 353 8.67 -13.73 14.13
N ILE A 354 7.56 -14.24 13.59
CA ILE A 354 6.24 -13.75 14.00
C ILE A 354 5.90 -14.13 15.45
N SER A 355 6.30 -15.31 15.92
CA SER A 355 6.03 -15.75 17.29
C SER A 355 6.88 -15.02 18.33
N SER A 356 8.07 -14.52 17.96
CA SER A 356 8.94 -13.77 18.86
C SER A 356 8.41 -12.38 19.23
N ILE A 357 7.50 -11.81 18.43
CA ILE A 357 6.98 -10.45 18.64
C ILE A 357 6.09 -10.44 19.88
N PRO A 358 6.37 -9.61 20.90
CA PRO A 358 5.60 -9.58 22.14
C PRO A 358 4.10 -9.31 21.93
N MET A 359 3.24 -9.88 22.78
CA MET A 359 1.78 -9.81 22.61
C MET A 359 1.23 -8.40 22.82
N GLU A 360 1.90 -7.62 23.65
CA GLU A 360 1.65 -6.20 23.90
C GLU A 360 1.94 -5.31 22.68
N ILE A 361 2.74 -5.78 21.72
CA ILE A 361 2.99 -5.08 20.46
C ILE A 361 1.99 -5.59 19.44
N LYS A 362 1.07 -4.75 18.96
CA LYS A 362 0.14 -5.12 17.90
C LYS A 362 0.84 -5.10 16.55
N LEU A 363 0.63 -6.15 15.75
CA LEU A 363 1.04 -6.09 14.35
C LEU A 363 0.12 -5.09 13.64
N SER A 364 0.70 -4.09 13.00
CA SER A 364 -0.02 -3.04 12.28
C SER A 364 0.54 -2.91 10.87
N HIS A 365 -0.26 -2.35 9.96
CA HIS A 365 0.07 -2.25 8.56
C HIS A 365 -0.22 -0.83 8.04
N PHE A 366 0.60 -0.36 7.10
CA PHE A 366 0.42 0.92 6.43
C PHE A 366 0.16 0.73 4.93
N LEU A 367 -0.57 1.70 4.35
CA LEU A 367 -1.23 1.72 3.04
C LEU A 367 -0.42 1.30 1.80
N ASN A 368 0.87 0.97 1.91
CA ASN A 368 1.78 0.97 0.75
C ASN A 368 2.61 -0.29 0.61
N ASP A 369 2.33 -1.32 1.39
CA ASP A 369 2.94 -2.63 1.16
C ASP A 369 2.14 -3.51 0.19
N GLY A 370 1.67 -2.91 -0.89
CA GLY A 370 0.72 -3.59 -1.76
C GLY A 370 -0.66 -3.77 -1.13
N ASP A 371 -1.05 -2.88 -0.19
CA ASP A 371 -2.47 -2.74 0.16
C ASP A 371 -3.28 -2.61 -1.12
N SER A 372 -4.25 -3.50 -1.20
CA SER A 372 -4.92 -3.82 -2.43
C SER A 372 -6.40 -3.58 -2.17
N PRO A 373 -7.13 -2.99 -3.13
CA PRO A 373 -8.53 -2.65 -2.95
C PRO A 373 -9.45 -3.89 -2.75
N ASP A 374 -8.91 -5.11 -2.87
CA ASP A 374 -9.57 -6.37 -2.53
C ASP A 374 -9.74 -6.63 -1.02
N ILE A 375 -8.75 -6.25 -0.20
CA ILE A 375 -8.73 -6.50 1.24
C ILE A 375 -8.56 -5.21 2.05
N PRO A 376 -9.60 -4.78 2.80
CA PRO A 376 -9.47 -3.66 3.73
C PRO A 376 -8.37 -3.89 4.78
N ILE A 377 -7.55 -2.86 5.03
CA ILE A 377 -6.47 -2.88 6.05
C ILE A 377 -6.89 -3.49 7.40
N PRO A 378 -8.07 -3.16 7.98
CA PRO A 378 -8.46 -3.75 9.26
C PRO A 378 -8.49 -5.28 9.23
N ILE A 379 -8.92 -5.88 8.11
CA ILE A 379 -8.97 -7.33 7.92
C ILE A 379 -7.55 -7.90 7.80
N TYR A 380 -6.67 -7.23 7.05
CA TYR A 380 -5.26 -7.60 6.95
C TYR A 380 -4.58 -7.66 8.32
N ILE A 381 -4.79 -6.60 9.13
CA ILE A 381 -4.27 -6.50 10.50
C ILE A 381 -4.83 -7.63 11.38
N GLU A 382 -6.13 -7.92 11.28
CA GLU A 382 -6.77 -9.01 12.03
C GLU A 382 -6.12 -10.36 11.71
N TYR A 383 -6.01 -10.70 10.42
CA TYR A 383 -5.40 -11.97 9.98
C TYR A 383 -3.93 -12.07 10.39
N LEU A 384 -3.18 -10.96 10.37
CA LEU A 384 -1.76 -10.99 10.71
C LEU A 384 -1.56 -11.27 12.21
N ASN A 385 -2.38 -10.64 13.06
CA ASN A 385 -2.39 -10.93 14.49
C ASN A 385 -2.91 -12.35 14.77
N GLN A 386 -3.91 -12.84 14.02
CA GLN A 386 -4.40 -14.22 14.13
C GLN A 386 -3.30 -15.25 13.81
N ILE A 387 -2.51 -15.02 12.76
CA ILE A 387 -1.38 -15.89 12.39
C ILE A 387 -0.33 -15.91 13.49
N ARG A 388 -0.02 -14.77 14.10
CA ARG A 388 0.89 -14.71 15.25
C ARG A 388 0.42 -15.60 16.39
N ASP A 389 -0.86 -15.53 16.73
CA ASP A 389 -1.44 -16.34 17.80
C ASP A 389 -1.34 -17.83 17.48
N LEU A 390 -1.52 -18.21 16.21
CA LEU A 390 -1.33 -19.59 15.75
C LEU A 390 0.14 -20.04 15.82
N ALA A 391 1.09 -19.17 15.45
CA ALA A 391 2.51 -19.48 15.43
C ALA A 391 3.09 -19.79 16.83
N ARG A 392 2.49 -19.23 17.88
CA ARG A 392 2.88 -19.44 19.29
C ARG A 392 2.33 -20.73 19.91
N ARG A 393 1.37 -21.40 19.27
CA ARG A 393 0.84 -22.67 19.78
C ARG A 393 1.89 -23.77 19.66
N PRO A 394 1.97 -24.71 20.62
CA PRO A 394 2.76 -25.92 20.47
C PRO A 394 2.36 -26.63 19.17
N MET A 395 3.35 -27.13 18.42
CA MET A 395 3.09 -27.93 17.21
C MET A 395 2.50 -29.29 17.55
#